data_AF-A0A535E400-F1
#
_entry.id   AF-A0A535E400-F1
#
_cell.length_a   1.000
_cell.length_b   1.000
_cell.length_c   1.000
_cell.angle_alpha   90.00
_cell.angle_beta   90.00
_cell.angle_gamma   90.00
#
_symmetry.space_group_name_H-M   'P 1'
#
loop_
_entity.id
_entity.type
_entity.pdbx_description
1 polymer ?
#
loop_
_entity_poly.entity_id
_entity_poly.type
_entity_poly.pdbx_seq_one_letter_code
_entity_poly.pdbx_strand_id
1 'polypeptide(L)'
;MTRAAALAWSLCGIALAIVVVGGLLHLVSWNVSRPSGLTPRGFALLLAVAYALVGAIVASRAPRNAIGWIFAVAGVAAAAQYAIEQIVYVVSERSGSPLLAPAAVVMLVLGAINSLATAIALLYL
;
A
#
# COMPACT_ATOMS: atom_id res chain seq x y z
N MET A 1 12.25 22.88 11.36
CA MET A 1 12.53 21.48 10.96
C MET A 1 11.48 20.47 11.48
N THR A 2 10.75 20.76 12.55
CA THR A 2 9.79 19.81 13.17
C THR A 2 8.53 19.53 12.35
N ARG A 3 7.97 20.51 11.60
CA ARG A 3 6.72 20.32 10.84
C ARG A 3 6.84 19.30 9.69
N ALA A 4 7.94 19.36 8.92
CA ALA A 4 8.18 18.41 7.84
C ALA A 4 8.40 16.99 8.37
N ALA A 5 9.17 16.86 9.45
CA ALA A 5 9.34 15.58 10.12
C ALA A 5 8.00 15.04 10.66
N ALA A 6 7.18 15.87 11.30
CA ALA A 6 5.87 15.47 11.80
C ALA A 6 4.94 14.99 10.66
N LEU A 7 4.92 15.69 9.53
CA LEU A 7 4.15 15.28 8.35
C LEU A 7 4.64 13.94 7.79
N ALA A 8 5.95 13.78 7.62
CA ALA A 8 6.55 12.55 7.11
C ALA A 8 6.23 11.33 7.99
N TRP A 9 6.33 11.49 9.31
CA TRP A 9 5.97 10.44 10.27
C TRP A 9 4.46 10.21 10.36
N SER A 10 3.64 11.24 10.16
CA SER A 10 2.18 11.09 10.09
C SER A 10 1.78 10.23 8.88
N LEU A 11 2.39 10.46 7.72
CA LEU A 11 2.18 9.63 6.52
C LEU A 11 2.60 8.18 6.77
N CYS A 12 3.72 7.96 7.44
CA CYS A 12 4.14 6.61 7.85
C CYS A 12 3.14 5.97 8.82
N GLY A 13 2.70 6.69 9.84
CA GLY A 13 1.68 6.21 10.78
C GLY A 13 0.37 5.82 10.08
N ILE A 14 -0.08 6.62 9.11
CA ILE A 14 -1.25 6.31 8.27
C ILE A 14 -1.02 5.02 7.47
N ALA A 15 0.11 4.90 6.78
CA ALA A 15 0.44 3.69 6.02
C ALA A 15 0.46 2.45 6.91
N LEU A 16 1.08 2.52 8.09
CA LEU A 16 1.14 1.42 9.05
C LEU A 16 -0.25 1.05 9.59
N ALA A 17 -1.10 2.03 9.90
CA ALA A 17 -2.47 1.77 10.34
C ALA A 17 -3.27 1.02 9.26
N ILE A 18 -3.15 1.43 8.00
CA ILE A 18 -3.79 0.75 6.87
C ILE A 18 -3.23 -0.68 6.70
N VAL A 19 -1.91 -0.86 6.82
CA VAL A 19 -1.26 -2.17 6.78
C VAL A 19 -1.78 -3.09 7.88
N VAL A 20 -1.96 -2.59 9.11
CA VAL A 20 -2.52 -3.37 10.23
C VAL A 20 -3.94 -3.83 9.89
N VAL A 21 -4.79 -2.93 9.41
CA VAL A 21 -6.17 -3.28 8.99
C VAL A 21 -6.16 -4.33 7.87
N GLY A 22 -5.35 -4.12 6.83
CA GLY A 22 -5.18 -5.09 5.75
C GLY A 22 -4.64 -6.43 6.25
N GLY A 23 -3.71 -6.42 7.20
CA GLY A 23 -3.16 -7.62 7.85
C GLY A 23 -4.21 -8.42 8.60
N LEU A 24 -5.10 -7.76 9.35
CA LEU A 24 -6.21 -8.42 10.02
C LEU A 24 -7.16 -9.08 9.01
N LEU A 25 -7.50 -8.39 7.92
CA LEU A 25 -8.33 -8.94 6.83
C LEU A 25 -7.64 -10.11 6.10
N HIS A 26 -6.32 -10.06 5.99
CA HIS A 26 -5.50 -11.11 5.40
C HIS A 26 -5.54 -12.40 6.24
N LEU A 27 -5.55 -12.27 7.56
CA LEU A 27 -5.71 -13.40 8.49
C LEU A 27 -7.11 -14.00 8.38
N VAL A 28 -8.15 -13.17 8.25
CA VAL A 28 -9.52 -13.65 8.03
C VAL A 28 -9.63 -14.45 6.74
N SER A 29 -9.07 -13.95 5.65
CA SER A 29 -9.07 -14.60 4.33
C SER A 29 -7.91 -15.58 4.12
N TRP A 30 -7.35 -16.15 5.19
CA TRP A 30 -6.16 -17.01 5.09
C TRP A 30 -6.39 -18.23 4.19
N ASN A 31 -7.58 -18.83 4.24
CA ASN A 31 -7.89 -20.06 3.52
C ASN A 31 -8.49 -19.83 2.12
N VAL A 32 -8.67 -18.58 1.71
CA VAL A 32 -9.19 -18.25 0.37
C VAL A 32 -8.16 -18.63 -0.68
N SER A 33 -8.57 -19.49 -1.61
CA SER A 33 -7.75 -19.85 -2.78
C SER A 33 -7.51 -18.62 -3.64
N ARG A 34 -6.25 -18.23 -3.79
CA ARG A 34 -5.84 -17.14 -4.68
C ARG A 34 -5.37 -17.71 -6.02
N PRO A 35 -5.61 -17.00 -7.14
CA PRO A 35 -4.95 -17.33 -8.39
C PRO A 35 -3.44 -17.41 -8.19
N SER A 36 -2.77 -18.42 -8.75
CA SER A 36 -1.32 -18.53 -8.72
C SER A 36 -0.70 -17.35 -9.47
N GLY A 37 -0.26 -16.33 -8.72
CA GLY A 37 0.40 -15.14 -9.23
C GLY A 37 1.92 -15.21 -9.10
N LEU A 38 2.60 -14.26 -9.72
CA LEU A 38 4.07 -14.13 -9.66
C LEU A 38 4.59 -13.57 -8.32
N THR A 39 3.71 -12.99 -7.49
CA THR A 39 4.08 -12.34 -6.23
C THR A 39 3.69 -13.20 -5.02
N PRO A 40 4.61 -13.39 -4.05
CA PRO A 40 4.30 -14.08 -2.82
C PRO A 40 3.18 -13.39 -2.02
N ARG A 41 2.41 -14.20 -1.29
CA ARG A 41 1.37 -13.72 -0.38
C ARG A 41 1.97 -12.77 0.65
N GLY A 42 1.43 -11.55 0.76
CA GLY A 42 1.91 -10.54 1.70
C GLY A 42 3.08 -9.68 1.18
N PHE A 43 3.53 -9.87 -0.07
CA PHE A 43 4.60 -9.05 -0.65
C PHE A 43 4.28 -7.55 -0.70
N ALA A 44 3.03 -7.20 -1.05
CA ALA A 44 2.57 -5.80 -1.09
C ALA A 44 2.62 -5.13 0.29
N LEU A 45 2.36 -5.88 1.36
CA LEU A 45 2.49 -5.39 2.74
C LEU A 45 3.95 -5.02 3.04
N LEU A 46 4.89 -5.89 2.69
CA LEU A 46 6.31 -5.64 2.95
C LEU A 46 6.81 -4.40 2.21
N LEU A 47 6.40 -4.24 0.94
CA LEU A 47 6.69 -3.05 0.15
C LEU A 47 6.09 -1.78 0.75
N ALA A 48 4.83 -1.82 1.18
CA ALA A 48 4.17 -0.68 1.79
C ALA A 48 4.91 -0.20 3.05
N VAL A 49 5.29 -1.13 3.93
CA VAL A 49 6.05 -0.82 5.14
C VAL A 49 7.44 -0.28 4.81
N ALA A 50 8.15 -0.92 3.88
CA ALA A 50 9.48 -0.49 3.47
C ALA A 50 9.45 0.93 2.90
N TYR A 51 8.51 1.23 2.00
CA TYR A 51 8.37 2.56 1.41
C TYR A 51 7.98 3.62 2.43
N ALA A 52 7.03 3.34 3.31
CA ALA A 52 6.61 4.26 4.35
C ALA A 52 7.76 4.63 5.30
N LEU A 53 8.54 3.63 5.73
CA LEU A 53 9.69 3.85 6.62
C LEU A 53 10.82 4.60 5.93
N VAL A 54 11.22 4.18 4.72
CA VAL A 54 12.26 4.87 3.95
C VAL A 54 11.85 6.31 3.68
N GLY A 55 10.61 6.54 3.28
CA GLY A 55 10.08 7.88 3.02
C GLY A 55 10.10 8.77 4.25
N ALA A 56 9.62 8.27 5.39
CA ALA A 56 9.65 9.02 6.65
C ALA A 56 11.07 9.36 7.11
N ILE A 57 11.99 8.40 7.00
CA ILE A 57 13.39 8.59 7.36
C ILE A 57 14.06 9.64 6.47
N VAL A 58 13.90 9.54 5.15
CA VAL A 58 14.55 10.46 4.20
C VAL A 58 13.92 11.85 4.27
N ALA A 59 12.59 11.96 4.28
CA ALA A 59 11.90 13.26 4.31
C ALA A 59 12.09 14.00 5.65
N SER A 60 12.22 13.28 6.78
CA SER A 60 12.48 13.92 8.08
C SER A 60 13.90 14.47 8.19
N ARG A 61 14.89 13.82 7.57
CA ARG A 61 16.30 14.25 7.58
C ARG A 61 16.64 15.24 6.47
N ALA A 62 16.00 15.14 5.31
CA ALA A 62 16.21 16.02 4.17
C ALA A 62 14.87 16.49 3.58
N PRO A 63 14.16 17.45 4.22
CA PRO A 63 12.83 17.89 3.79
C PRO A 63 12.75 18.45 2.37
N ARG A 64 13.87 18.94 1.83
CA ARG A 64 13.99 19.45 0.45
C ARG A 64 14.20 18.34 -0.59
N ASN A 65 14.42 17.10 -0.16
CA ASN A 65 14.61 15.97 -1.05
C ASN A 65 13.26 15.36 -1.43
N ALA A 66 12.87 15.51 -2.69
CA ALA A 66 11.61 14.99 -3.22
C ALA A 66 11.49 13.46 -3.10
N ILE A 67 12.61 12.73 -3.15
CA ILE A 67 12.63 11.26 -3.11
C ILE A 67 12.02 10.76 -1.79
N GLY A 68 12.33 11.39 -0.66
CA GLY A 68 11.76 10.99 0.64
C GLY A 68 10.23 11.12 0.67
N TRP A 69 9.71 12.19 0.08
CA TRP A 69 8.26 12.41 -0.01
C TRP A 69 7.59 11.42 -0.98
N ILE A 70 8.23 11.12 -2.10
CA ILE A 70 7.75 10.11 -3.06
C ILE A 70 7.62 8.74 -2.39
N PHE A 71 8.65 8.31 -1.65
CA PHE A 71 8.59 7.05 -0.90
C PHE A 71 7.50 7.06 0.19
N ALA A 72 7.31 8.19 0.87
CA ALA A 72 6.26 8.30 1.90
C ALA A 72 4.85 8.15 1.29
N VAL A 73 4.57 8.83 0.18
CA VAL A 73 3.29 8.72 -0.54
C VAL A 73 3.12 7.33 -1.16
N ALA A 74 4.17 6.77 -1.76
CA ALA A 74 4.16 5.42 -2.30
C ALA A 74 3.86 4.36 -1.23
N GLY A 75 4.37 4.54 -0.01
CA GLY A 75 4.05 3.68 1.13
C GLY A 75 2.58 3.70 1.51
N VAL A 76 1.95 4.89 1.55
CA VAL A 76 0.50 5.03 1.79
C VAL A 76 -0.32 4.39 0.68
N ALA A 77 0.06 4.63 -0.58
CA ALA A 77 -0.66 4.09 -1.73
C ALA A 77 -0.58 2.56 -1.80
N ALA A 78 0.62 2.00 -1.58
CA ALA A 78 0.83 0.55 -1.49
C ALA A 78 0.05 -0.08 -0.33
N ALA A 79 -0.01 0.58 0.83
CA ALA A 79 -0.81 0.12 1.97
C ALA A 79 -2.31 0.08 1.63
N ALA A 80 -2.83 1.13 1.00
CA ALA A 80 -4.23 1.20 0.58
C ALA A 80 -4.57 0.12 -0.45
N GLN A 81 -3.72 -0.05 -1.45
CA GLN A 81 -3.86 -1.11 -2.45
C GLN A 81 -3.89 -2.49 -1.82
N TYR A 82 -2.98 -2.77 -0.89
CA TYR A 82 -2.95 -4.02 -0.13
C TYR A 82 -4.25 -4.23 0.66
N ALA A 83 -4.74 -3.22 1.37
CA ALA A 83 -5.97 -3.31 2.14
C ALA A 83 -7.20 -3.57 1.24
N ILE A 84 -7.31 -2.89 0.10
CA ILE A 84 -8.38 -3.10 -0.89
C ILE A 84 -8.36 -4.54 -1.38
N GLU A 85 -7.18 -5.07 -1.74
CA GLU A 85 -7.05 -6.46 -2.17
C GLU A 85 -7.58 -7.43 -1.09
N GLN A 86 -7.25 -7.21 0.19
CA GLN A 86 -7.74 -8.08 1.26
C GLN A 86 -9.24 -7.94 1.51
N ILE A 87 -9.80 -6.73 1.39
CA ILE A 87 -11.26 -6.50 1.48
C ILE A 87 -11.96 -7.35 0.42
N VAL A 88 -11.48 -7.32 -0.83
CA VAL A 88 -12.13 -8.05 -1.92
C VAL A 88 -12.07 -9.57 -1.70
N TYR A 89 -10.96 -10.11 -1.19
CA TYR A 89 -10.88 -11.53 -0.84
C TYR A 89 -11.86 -11.91 0.28
N VAL A 90 -11.93 -11.12 1.35
CA VAL A 90 -12.88 -11.36 2.45
C VAL A 90 -14.33 -11.29 1.96
N VAL A 91 -14.65 -10.33 1.09
CA VAL A 91 -16.01 -10.21 0.52
C VAL A 91 -16.32 -11.40 -0.40
N SER A 92 -15.40 -11.81 -1.26
CA SER A 92 -15.56 -12.97 -2.16
C SER A 92 -15.81 -14.27 -1.39
N GLU A 93 -15.08 -14.48 -0.29
CA GLU A 93 -15.27 -15.61 0.61
C GLU A 93 -16.67 -15.62 1.23
N ARG A 94 -17.13 -14.45 1.70
CA ARG A 94 -18.46 -14.31 2.33
C ARG A 94 -19.61 -14.38 1.35
N SER A 95 -19.45 -13.85 0.13
CA SER A 95 -20.50 -13.81 -0.88
C SER A 95 -20.61 -15.10 -1.70
N GLY A 96 -19.57 -15.94 -1.69
CA GLY A 96 -19.46 -17.10 -2.58
C GLY A 96 -19.31 -16.72 -4.05
N SER A 97 -19.10 -15.44 -4.39
CA SER A 97 -19.03 -14.97 -5.77
C SER A 97 -17.57 -14.94 -6.28
N PRO A 98 -17.21 -15.78 -7.27
CA PRO A 98 -15.83 -15.90 -7.74
C PRO A 98 -15.36 -14.72 -8.59
N LEU A 99 -16.28 -13.88 -9.10
CA LEU A 99 -15.97 -12.72 -9.96
C LEU A 99 -15.32 -11.56 -9.21
N LEU A 100 -15.40 -11.54 -7.87
CA LEU A 100 -14.81 -10.47 -7.07
C LEU A 100 -13.28 -10.61 -6.96
N ALA A 101 -12.73 -11.82 -6.92
CA ALA A 101 -11.28 -12.03 -6.88
C ALA A 101 -10.53 -11.48 -8.13
N PRO A 102 -11.00 -11.68 -9.38
CA PRO A 102 -10.46 -11.00 -10.56
C PRO A 102 -10.54 -9.47 -10.48
N ALA A 103 -11.63 -8.93 -9.94
CA ALA A 103 -11.77 -7.49 -9.73
C ALA A 103 -10.74 -6.95 -8.72
N ALA A 104 -10.38 -7.73 -7.70
CA ALA A 104 -9.29 -7.41 -6.77
C ALA A 104 -7.96 -7.25 -7.50
N VAL A 105 -7.65 -8.18 -8.43
CA VAL A 105 -6.42 -8.14 -9.22
C VAL A 105 -6.40 -6.94 -10.15
N VAL A 106 -7.53 -6.59 -10.77
CA VAL A 106 -7.63 -5.40 -11.61
C VAL A 106 -7.46 -4.12 -10.77
N MET A 107 -8.12 -4.03 -9.61
CA MET A 107 -7.93 -2.90 -8.69
C MET A 107 -6.49 -2.81 -8.16
N LEU A 108 -5.86 -3.95 -7.91
CA LEU A 108 -4.45 -4.03 -7.54
C LEU A 108 -3.56 -3.47 -8.66
N VAL A 109 -3.76 -3.91 -9.91
CA VAL A 109 -2.96 -3.45 -11.05
C VAL A 109 -3.19 -1.96 -11.31
N LEU A 110 -4.44 -1.50 -11.31
CA LEU A 110 -4.76 -0.08 -11.47
C LEU A 110 -4.22 0.78 -10.32
N GLY A 111 -4.26 0.27 -9.09
CA GLY A 111 -3.66 0.92 -7.92
C GLY A 111 -2.14 1.04 -8.03
N ALA A 112 -1.46 -0.01 -8.49
CA ALA A 112 -0.02 0.01 -8.74
C ALA A 112 0.34 1.04 -9.83
N ILE A 113 -0.41 1.05 -10.93
CA ILE A 113 -0.24 2.01 -12.03
C ILE A 113 -0.46 3.44 -11.53
N ASN A 114 -1.50 3.68 -10.73
CA ASN A 114 -1.79 5.00 -10.18
C ASN A 114 -0.72 5.46 -9.17
N SER A 115 -0.19 4.54 -8.36
CA SER A 115 0.91 4.80 -7.42
C SER A 115 2.21 5.14 -8.15
N LEU A 116 2.47 4.43 -9.26
CA LEU A 116 3.61 4.71 -10.13
C LEU A 116 3.43 6.05 -10.85
N ALA A 117 2.23 6.33 -11.38
CA ALA A 117 1.92 7.58 -12.06
C ALA A 117 2.00 8.80 -11.12
N THR A 118 1.54 8.67 -9.87
CA THR A 118 1.67 9.73 -8.87
C THR A 118 3.13 9.95 -8.46
N ALA A 119 3.91 8.88 -8.28
CA ALA A 119 5.35 9.00 -8.04
C ALA A 119 6.07 9.68 -9.21
N ILE A 120 5.70 9.37 -10.46
CA ILE A 120 6.25 9.99 -11.67
C ILE A 120 5.83 11.47 -11.77
N ALA A 121 4.55 11.80 -11.55
CA ALA A 121 4.06 13.17 -11.61
C ALA A 121 4.77 14.09 -10.60
N LEU A 122 5.08 13.57 -9.40
CA LEU A 122 5.83 14.30 -8.38
C LEU A 122 7.31 14.52 -8.74
N LEU A 123 7.87 13.82 -9.72
CA LEU A 123 9.24 14.06 -10.22
C LEU A 123 9.31 15.21 -11.24
N TYR A 124 8.17 15.62 -11.80
CA TYR A 124 8.07 16.65 -12.83
C TYR A 124 7.50 17.99 -12.32
N LEU A 125 7.19 18.10 -11.02
CA LEU A 125 6.73 19.31 -10.33
C LEU A 125 7.87 19.94 -9.51
#